data_AF-A0AAP0WGD8-F1
#
_entry.id   AF-A0AAP0WGD8-F1
#
_cell.length_a   1.000
_cell.length_b   1.000
_cell.length_c   1.000
_cell.angle_alpha   90.00
_cell.angle_beta   90.00
_cell.angle_gamma   90.00
#
_symmetry.space_group_name_H-M   'P 1'
#
loop_
_entity.id
_entity.type
_entity.pdbx_description
1 polymer ?
#
loop_
_entity_poly.entity_id
_entity_poly.type
_entity_poly.pdbx_seq_one_letter_code
_entity_poly.pdbx_strand_id
1 'polypeptide(L)'
;MPEREYFVLSIAHTQRRSPYIILWAPDDSGYRGRVAAAGRYTESQIKTRLGYYNDGVNTIAVPCDVLEPLSHPVPDGWFDENGGRWLRNNRATWQAAIKHAIAPPKHRPYPEYRGAPRTNGGSHG
;
A
#
# COMPACT_ATOMS: atom_id res chain seq x y z
N MET A 1 20.57 11.09 -12.40
CA MET A 1 19.94 10.53 -11.18
C MET A 1 18.95 9.47 -11.66
N PRO A 2 18.99 8.24 -11.16
CA PRO A 2 17.94 7.27 -11.46
C PRO A 2 16.60 7.79 -10.95
N GLU A 3 15.53 7.48 -11.67
CA GLU A 3 14.17 7.86 -11.28
C GLU A 3 13.77 7.15 -9.97
N ARG A 4 13.03 7.86 -9.10
CA ARG A 4 12.59 7.27 -7.83
C ARG A 4 11.51 6.22 -8.08
N GLU A 5 11.61 5.09 -7.37
CA GLU A 5 10.64 4.00 -7.44
C GLU A 5 9.56 4.13 -6.36
N TYR A 6 8.36 3.66 -6.68
CA TYR A 6 7.17 3.72 -5.86
C TYR A 6 6.52 2.34 -5.75
N PHE A 7 6.01 2.03 -4.57
CA PHE A 7 5.05 0.95 -4.37
C PHE A 7 3.63 1.49 -4.41
N VAL A 8 2.72 0.69 -4.93
CA VAL A 8 1.28 0.97 -4.91
C VAL A 8 0.63 0.12 -3.83
N LEU A 9 0.13 0.77 -2.79
CA LEU A 9 -0.58 0.14 -1.68
C LEU A 9 -2.06 0.07 -2.02
N SER A 10 -2.65 -1.12 -1.86
CA SER A 10 -4.09 -1.28 -2.01
C SER A 10 -4.80 -0.97 -0.70
N ILE A 11 -5.60 0.08 -0.71
CA ILE A 11 -6.52 0.43 0.37
C ILE A 11 -7.74 -0.51 0.32
N ALA A 12 -8.32 -0.70 -0.88
CA ALA A 12 -9.54 -1.49 -1.05
C ALA A 12 -9.39 -2.97 -0.67
N HIS A 13 -8.20 -3.56 -0.90
CA HIS A 13 -7.94 -4.95 -0.53
C HIS A 13 -7.34 -5.11 0.89
N THR A 14 -6.91 -4.02 1.54
CA THR A 14 -6.42 -4.07 2.92
C THR A 14 -7.57 -3.80 3.90
N GLN A 15 -8.15 -4.88 4.41
CA GLN A 15 -9.27 -4.83 5.36
C GLN A 15 -8.78 -4.65 6.81
N ARG A 16 -9.68 -4.22 7.70
CA ARG A 16 -9.38 -4.06 9.15
C ARG A 16 -8.74 -5.28 9.81
N ARG A 17 -9.15 -6.48 9.39
CA ARG A 17 -8.66 -7.77 9.91
C ARG A 17 -7.35 -8.22 9.27
N SER A 18 -6.98 -7.65 8.12
CA SER A 18 -5.72 -7.97 7.45
C SER A 18 -4.57 -7.53 8.35
N PRO A 19 -3.66 -8.43 8.75
CA PRO A 19 -2.51 -8.06 9.58
C PRO A 19 -1.45 -7.27 8.80
N TYR A 20 -1.46 -7.41 7.47
CA TYR A 20 -0.50 -6.79 6.57
C TYR A 20 -1.21 -6.02 5.45
N ILE A 21 -0.50 -5.01 4.92
CA ILE A 21 -0.95 -4.21 3.79
C ILE A 21 -0.69 -4.98 2.49
N ILE A 22 -1.67 -4.95 1.59
CA ILE A 22 -1.57 -5.55 0.27
C ILE A 22 -0.95 -4.55 -0.70
N LEU A 23 0.06 -4.99 -1.44
CA LEU A 23 0.78 -4.25 -2.47
C LEU A 23 0.39 -4.76 -3.86
N TRP A 24 0.53 -3.91 -4.87
CA TRP A 24 0.40 -4.36 -6.26
C TRP A 24 1.62 -5.20 -6.67
N ALA A 25 1.38 -6.20 -7.51
CA ALA A 25 2.41 -6.97 -8.19
C ALA A 25 3.04 -6.15 -9.33
N PRO A 26 4.22 -6.53 -9.85
CA PRO A 26 4.76 -5.95 -11.07
C PRO A 26 3.75 -6.01 -12.23
N ASP A 27 3.81 -5.02 -13.13
CA ASP A 27 2.99 -4.95 -14.35
C ASP A 27 1.46 -5.00 -14.12
N ASP A 28 1.00 -4.50 -12.97
CA ASP A 28 -0.43 -4.48 -12.60
C ASP A 28 -1.08 -5.88 -12.56
N SER A 29 -0.28 -6.94 -12.45
CA SER A 29 -0.66 -8.34 -12.64
C SER A 29 -1.25 -9.03 -11.40
N GLY A 30 -1.66 -8.27 -10.40
CA GLY A 30 -2.30 -8.77 -9.19
C GLY A 30 -1.71 -8.18 -7.91
N TYR A 31 -1.72 -8.98 -6.84
CA TYR A 31 -1.42 -8.53 -5.48
C TYR A 31 -0.32 -9.33 -4.81
N ARG A 32 0.44 -8.66 -3.93
CA ARG A 32 1.57 -9.22 -3.19
C ARG A 32 1.57 -8.69 -1.75
N GLY A 33 1.96 -9.53 -0.80
CA GLY A 33 2.17 -9.11 0.59
C GLY A 33 3.64 -8.79 0.92
N ARG A 34 4.57 -9.45 0.23
CA ARG A 34 6.02 -9.30 0.42
C ARG A 34 6.55 -8.10 -0.36
N VAL A 35 7.28 -7.21 0.31
CA VAL A 35 7.87 -6.01 -0.28
C VAL A 35 8.82 -6.35 -1.45
N ALA A 36 9.66 -7.38 -1.29
CA ALA A 36 10.58 -7.81 -2.34
C ALA A 36 9.90 -8.42 -3.58
N ALA A 37 8.63 -8.82 -3.49
CA ALA A 37 7.85 -9.34 -4.62
C ALA A 37 6.88 -8.30 -5.20
N ALA A 38 6.76 -7.13 -4.56
CA ALA A 38 5.85 -6.08 -4.99
C ALA A 38 6.37 -5.38 -6.25
N GLY A 39 5.43 -4.87 -7.05
CA GLY A 39 5.72 -4.06 -8.22
C GLY A 39 6.38 -2.75 -7.84
N ARG A 40 7.52 -2.46 -8.46
CA ARG A 40 8.20 -1.17 -8.35
C ARG A 40 7.92 -0.37 -9.61
N TYR A 41 7.28 0.77 -9.42
CA TYR A 41 6.87 1.64 -10.51
C TYR A 41 7.69 2.91 -10.49
N THR A 42 8.14 3.35 -11.64
CA THR A 42 8.90 4.60 -11.71
C THR A 42 7.99 5.81 -11.54
N GLU A 43 8.54 6.93 -11.08
CA GLU A 43 7.78 8.16 -10.88
C GLU A 43 6.98 8.58 -12.13
N SER A 44 7.57 8.50 -13.33
CA SER A 44 6.95 8.83 -14.61
C SER A 44 5.81 7.89 -14.96
N GLN A 45 5.95 6.58 -14.69
CA GLN A 45 4.86 5.62 -14.88
C GLN A 45 3.65 5.98 -14.01
N ILE A 46 3.89 6.28 -12.73
CA ILE A 46 2.82 6.67 -11.80
C ILE A 46 2.17 7.98 -12.25
N LYS A 47 2.97 9.00 -12.61
CA LYS A 47 2.46 10.31 -13.04
C LYS A 47 1.62 10.24 -14.32
N THR A 48 1.95 9.33 -15.24
CA THR A 48 1.19 9.14 -16.48
C THR A 48 -0.26 8.73 -16.21
N ARG A 49 -0.51 7.98 -15.14
CA ARG A 49 -1.86 7.54 -14.72
C ARG A 49 -2.06 7.78 -13.22
N LEU A 50 -1.83 9.02 -12.78
CA LEU A 50 -1.82 9.35 -11.34
C LEU A 50 -3.13 8.96 -10.64
N GLY A 51 -4.27 9.19 -11.27
CA GLY A 51 -5.59 8.80 -10.73
C GLY A 51 -5.87 7.30 -10.72
N TYR A 52 -5.03 6.47 -11.34
CA TYR A 52 -5.14 5.00 -11.30
C TYR A 52 -4.31 4.42 -10.14
N TYR A 53 -3.10 4.95 -9.97
CA TYR A 53 -2.17 4.47 -8.94
C TYR A 53 -2.29 5.20 -7.59
N ASN A 54 -2.92 6.37 -7.57
CA ASN A 54 -3.02 7.25 -6.40
C ASN A 54 -4.40 7.94 -6.32
N ASP A 55 -5.48 7.16 -6.30
CA ASP A 55 -6.83 7.71 -6.19
C ASP A 55 -7.25 8.03 -4.75
N GLY A 56 -6.57 7.42 -3.77
CA GLY A 56 -6.86 7.52 -2.34
C GLY A 56 -8.06 6.73 -1.86
N VAL A 57 -8.80 6.02 -2.72
CA VAL A 57 -9.90 5.13 -2.32
C VAL A 57 -9.46 3.67 -2.45
N ASN A 58 -8.93 3.32 -3.61
CA ASN A 58 -8.47 1.99 -3.92
C ASN A 58 -6.97 1.87 -3.71
N THR A 59 -6.21 2.92 -4.02
CA THR A 59 -4.75 2.89 -4.08
C THR A 59 -4.09 4.17 -3.61
N ILE A 60 -2.85 4.02 -3.13
CA ILE A 60 -1.95 5.12 -2.85
C ILE A 60 -0.53 4.75 -3.28
N ALA A 61 0.12 5.64 -4.04
CA ALA A 61 1.48 5.43 -4.53
C ALA A 61 2.48 6.13 -3.60
N VAL A 62 3.42 5.37 -3.06
CA VAL A 62 4.36 5.83 -2.02
C VAL A 62 5.78 5.38 -2.37
N PRO A 63 6.80 6.22 -2.15
CA PRO A 63 8.18 5.85 -2.45
C PRO A 63 8.65 4.57 -1.75
N CYS A 64 9.39 3.74 -2.48
CA CYS A 64 9.93 2.48 -1.96
C CYS A 64 10.83 2.70 -0.73
N ASP A 65 11.72 3.69 -0.79
CA ASP A 65 12.66 4.06 0.28
C ASP A 65 11.98 4.54 1.58
N VAL A 66 10.72 4.98 1.53
CA VAL A 66 9.93 5.30 2.72
C VAL A 66 9.32 4.05 3.35
N LEU A 67 8.90 3.08 2.52
CA LEU A 67 8.17 1.90 2.99
C LEU A 67 9.08 0.74 3.38
N GLU A 68 10.20 0.54 2.67
CA GLU A 68 11.14 -0.53 2.96
C GLU A 68 11.63 -0.52 4.43
N PRO A 69 12.00 0.63 5.03
CA PRO A 69 12.40 0.69 6.44
C PRO A 69 11.27 0.34 7.42
N LEU A 70 10.01 0.60 7.04
CA LEU A 70 8.82 0.29 7.85
C LEU A 70 8.41 -1.19 7.77
N SER A 71 8.94 -1.91 6.78
CA SER A 71 8.71 -3.34 6.64
C SER A 71 9.47 -4.12 7.72
N HIS A 72 8.92 -5.25 8.13
CA HIS A 72 9.49 -6.09 9.19
C HIS A 72 9.59 -7.54 8.71
N PRO A 73 10.58 -8.30 9.20
CA PRO A 73 10.70 -9.71 8.88
C PRO A 73 9.52 -10.50 9.45
N VAL A 74 8.98 -11.38 8.62
CA VAL A 74 7.98 -12.39 8.97
C VAL A 74 8.65 -13.76 8.81
N PRO A 75 8.52 -14.67 9.80
CA PRO A 75 9.09 -16.01 9.72
C PRO A 75 8.56 -16.78 8.51
N ASP A 76 9.39 -17.69 8.01
CA ASP A 76 8.99 -18.63 6.98
C ASP A 76 7.83 -19.53 7.47
N GLY A 77 6.96 -19.93 6.54
CA GLY A 77 5.78 -20.76 6.86
C GLY A 77 4.58 -19.99 7.42
N TRP A 78 4.65 -18.66 7.55
CA TRP A 78 3.50 -17.86 8.00
C TRP A 78 2.40 -17.70 6.93
N PHE A 79 2.79 -17.63 5.64
CA PHE A 79 1.91 -17.66 4.46
C PHE A 79 2.60 -18.51 3.39
N ASP A 80 1.97 -19.62 2.98
CA ASP A 80 2.37 -20.56 1.91
C ASP A 80 3.79 -20.35 1.35
N GLU A 81 4.80 -20.57 2.22
CA GLU A 81 6.21 -20.73 1.85
C GLU A 81 7.06 -19.49 1.53
N ASN A 82 6.64 -18.26 1.84
CA ASN A 82 7.55 -17.11 1.66
C ASN A 82 7.50 -16.13 2.84
N GLY A 83 8.46 -16.25 3.76
CA GLY A 83 8.74 -15.23 4.76
C GLY A 83 9.26 -13.93 4.11
N GLY A 84 10.22 -13.28 4.75
CA GLY A 84 10.78 -12.01 4.27
C GLY A 84 10.04 -10.80 4.84
N ARG A 85 10.09 -9.66 4.14
CA ARG A 85 9.66 -8.37 4.72
C ARG A 85 8.27 -7.93 4.27
N TRP A 86 7.43 -7.60 5.25
CA TRP A 86 6.02 -7.25 5.05
C TRP A 86 5.69 -5.92 5.75
N LEU A 87 4.68 -5.21 5.25
CA LEU A 87 4.18 -3.97 5.85
C LEU A 87 3.02 -4.27 6.78
N ARG A 88 3.11 -3.88 8.06
CA ARG A 88 2.01 -4.03 9.01
C ARG A 88 0.84 -3.12 8.64
N ASN A 89 -0.36 -3.68 8.70
CA ASN A 89 -1.59 -2.92 8.62
C ASN A 89 -1.86 -2.22 9.96
N ASN A 90 -1.24 -1.07 10.17
CA ASN A 90 -1.40 -0.28 11.39
C ASN A 90 -1.38 1.22 11.10
N ARG A 91 -1.70 2.02 12.13
CA ARG A 91 -1.74 3.48 12.03
C ARG A 91 -0.42 4.08 11.57
N ALA A 92 0.71 3.62 12.10
CA ALA A 92 2.02 4.20 11.82
C ALA A 92 2.41 4.03 10.34
N THR A 93 2.21 2.84 9.77
CA THR A 93 2.47 2.57 8.36
C THR A 93 1.57 3.41 7.46
N TRP A 94 0.26 3.46 7.74
CA TRP A 94 -0.66 4.26 6.94
C TRP A 94 -0.42 5.77 7.05
N GLN A 95 -0.04 6.28 8.22
CA GLN A 95 0.32 7.68 8.38
C GLN A 95 1.56 8.04 7.57
N ALA A 96 2.59 7.19 7.57
CA ALA A 96 3.77 7.40 6.73
C ALA A 96 3.42 7.34 5.24
N ALA A 97 2.61 6.35 4.83
CA ALA A 97 2.15 6.21 3.45
C ALA A 97 1.39 7.45 2.96
N ILE A 98 0.41 7.93 3.74
CA ILE A 98 -0.39 9.10 3.37
C ILE A 98 0.46 10.38 3.34
N LYS A 99 1.37 10.54 4.31
CA LYS A 99 2.25 11.72 4.38
C LYS A 99 3.22 11.80 3.20
N HIS A 100 3.71 10.65 2.73
CA HIS A 100 4.74 10.56 1.69
C HIS A 100 4.19 10.11 0.33
N ALA A 101 2.87 10.11 0.15
CA ALA A 101 2.26 9.83 -1.14
C ALA A 101 2.83 10.75 -2.23
N ILE A 102 2.99 10.22 -3.44
CA ILE A 102 3.60 10.94 -4.57
C ILE A 102 2.97 12.32 -4.82
N ALA A 103 1.68 12.44 -4.60
CA ALA A 103 0.89 13.66 -4.68
C ALA A 103 -0.34 13.51 -3.76
N PRO A 104 -1.00 14.63 -3.37
CA PRO A 104 -2.30 14.56 -2.72
C PRO A 104 -3.28 13.74 -3.59
N PRO A 105 -3.80 12.61 -3.08
CA PRO A 105 -4.74 11.80 -3.85
C PRO A 105 -6.06 12.54 -4.07
N LYS A 106 -6.78 12.15 -5.13
CA LYS A 106 -8.06 12.76 -5.50
C LYS A 106 -9.10 12.68 -4.37
N HIS A 107 -9.10 11.56 -3.66
CA HIS A 107 -9.97 11.33 -2.50
C HIS A 107 -9.13 11.13 -1.25
N ARG A 108 -9.68 11.54 -0.10
CA ARG A 108 -8.99 11.34 1.18
C ARG A 108 -8.89 9.83 1.50
N PRO A 109 -7.70 9.30 1.79
CA PRO A 109 -7.54 7.91 2.18
C PRO A 109 -8.20 7.58 3.52
N TYR A 110 -9.00 6.52 3.51
CA TYR A 110 -9.62 5.92 4.69
C TYR A 110 -9.21 4.45 4.84
N PRO A 111 -7.92 4.15 5.08
CA PRO A 111 -7.47 2.76 5.24
C PRO A 111 -8.04 2.13 6.51
N GLU A 112 -8.44 0.87 6.39
CA GLU A 112 -8.91 0.07 7.51
C GLU A 112 -7.76 -0.66 8.22
N TYR A 113 -7.63 -0.45 9.53
CA TYR A 113 -6.68 -1.18 10.37
C TYR A 113 -7.22 -1.36 11.79
N ARG A 114 -6.60 -2.26 12.57
CA ARG A 114 -6.98 -2.47 13.98
C ARG A 114 -6.80 -1.17 14.77
N GLY A 115 -7.91 -0.56 15.16
CA GLY A 115 -7.96 0.73 15.87
C GLY A 115 -8.34 1.93 15.01
N ALA A 116 -8.54 1.77 13.69
CA ALA A 116 -9.11 2.81 12.85
C ALA A 116 -10.54 3.16 13.32
N PRO A 117 -10.99 4.43 13.21
CA PRO A 117 -12.39 4.78 13.41
C PRO A 117 -13.27 3.87 12.55
N ARG A 118 -14.39 3.37 13.09
CA ARG A 118 -15.36 2.68 12.25
C ARG A 118 -15.95 3.73 11.32
N THR A 119 -15.62 3.67 10.04
CA THR A 119 -16.49 4.26 9.03
C THR A 119 -17.80 3.48 9.14
N ASN A 120 -18.80 4.05 9.81
CA ASN A 120 -20.16 3.59 9.65
C ASN A 120 -20.40 3.60 8.16
N GLY A 121 -20.62 2.43 7.56
CA GLY A 121 -21.06 2.35 6.18
C GLY A 121 -22.32 3.20 6.09
N GLY A 122 -22.20 4.36 5.43
CA GLY A 122 -23.35 5.08 4.93
C GLY A 122 -24.00 4.13 3.95
N SER A 123 -25.14 3.59 4.36
CA SER A 123 -26.00 2.73 3.59
C SER A 123 -26.15 3.22 2.16
N HIS A 124 -26.21 2.27 1.22
CA HIS A 124 -27.02 2.46 0.04
C HIS A 124 -28.42 2.87 0.51
N GLY A 125 -28.89 4.04 0.07
CA GLY A 125 -30.23 4.56 0.24
C GLY A 125 -30.57 5.36 -1.00
#